data_AF-A0A5C5RU61-F1
#
_entry.id   AF-A0A5C5RU61-F1
#
_cell.length_a   1.000
_cell.length_b   1.000
_cell.length_c   1.000
_cell.angle_alpha   90.00
_cell.angle_beta   90.00
_cell.angle_gamma   90.00
#
_symmetry.space_group_name_H-M   'P 1'
#
loop_
_entity.id
_entity.type
_entity.pdbx_description
1 polymer ?
#
loop_
_entity_poly.entity_id
_entity_poly.type
_entity_poly.pdbx_seq_one_letter_code
_entity_poly.pdbx_strand_id
1 'polypeptide(L)'
;MSTTRTDSTSESGPALEVGTTVVAFAGSDREARGRIVDDFGEFTPVATEYDGERIAEPARRWAVLTEAGALVFADSADLTADAQE
;
A
#
# COMPACT_ATOMS: atom_id res chain seq x y z
N MET A 1 -9.58 -15.82 -32.26
CA MET A 1 -8.44 -16.22 -31.42
C MET A 1 -8.53 -15.40 -30.15
N SER A 2 -9.05 -16.00 -29.08
CA SER A 2 -9.28 -15.33 -27.79
C SER A 2 -8.06 -15.54 -26.89
N THR A 3 -7.44 -14.46 -26.43
CA THR A 3 -6.56 -14.50 -25.26
C THR A 3 -6.99 -13.38 -24.32
N THR A 4 -7.92 -13.72 -23.42
CA THR A 4 -8.20 -12.96 -22.21
C THR A 4 -6.98 -13.09 -21.31
N ARG A 5 -6.18 -12.03 -21.19
CA ARG A 5 -5.10 -11.94 -20.20
C ARG A 5 -5.57 -10.98 -19.10
N THR A 6 -5.96 -11.61 -17.99
CA THR A 6 -5.99 -11.14 -16.60
C THR A 6 -6.29 -9.66 -16.40
N ASP A 7 -7.56 -9.38 -16.14
CA ASP A 7 -7.98 -8.27 -15.28
C ASP A 7 -7.19 -8.41 -13.98
N SER A 8 -6.11 -7.63 -13.84
CA SER A 8 -5.54 -7.37 -12.52
C SER A 8 -6.63 -6.61 -11.80
N THR A 9 -7.44 -7.33 -11.02
CA THR A 9 -8.39 -6.75 -10.07
C THR A 9 -7.59 -5.80 -9.21
N SER A 10 -7.54 -4.53 -9.63
CA SER A 10 -7.19 -3.43 -8.77
C SER A 10 -8.38 -3.39 -7.83
N GLU A 11 -8.29 -4.17 -6.76
CA GLU A 11 -9.24 -4.12 -5.66
C GLU A 11 -9.31 -2.65 -5.30
N SER A 12 -10.36 -1.99 -5.77
CA SER A 12 -10.75 -0.67 -5.34
C SER A 12 -11.26 -0.87 -3.93
N GLY A 13 -10.33 -1.17 -3.03
CA GLY A 13 -10.52 -0.98 -1.61
C GLY A 13 -10.91 0.47 -1.38
N PRO A 14 -11.52 0.77 -0.21
CA PRO A 14 -11.82 2.14 0.14
C PRO A 14 -10.59 3.01 -0.06
N ALA A 15 -10.80 4.22 -0.58
CA ALA A 15 -9.72 5.14 -0.88
C ALA A 15 -8.87 5.34 0.38
N LEU A 16 -7.63 4.86 0.33
CA LEU A 16 -6.66 5.13 1.39
C LEU A 16 -6.37 6.64 1.35
N GLU A 17 -6.62 7.31 2.46
CA GLU A 17 -6.41 8.74 2.61
C GLU A 17 -5.87 9.04 4.02
N VAL A 18 -5.25 10.21 4.17
CA VAL A 18 -4.79 10.66 5.49
C VAL A 18 -5.98 10.75 6.43
N GLY A 19 -5.89 10.04 7.55
CA GLY A 19 -6.94 9.94 8.53
C GLY A 19 -7.76 8.65 8.47
N THR A 20 -7.55 7.78 7.48
CA THR A 20 -8.20 6.45 7.43
C THR A 20 -7.57 5.51 8.45
N THR A 21 -8.41 4.77 9.18
CA THR A 21 -7.98 3.67 10.05
C THR A 21 -7.67 2.45 9.19
N VAL A 22 -6.49 1.86 9.39
CA VAL A 22 -5.97 0.76 8.57
C VAL A 22 -5.29 -0.29 9.43
N VAL A 23 -5.17 -1.48 8.87
CA VAL A 23 -4.32 -2.57 9.35
C VAL A 23 -3.19 -2.75 8.35
N ALA A 24 -1.96 -2.48 8.78
CA ALA A 24 -0.76 -2.73 7.99
C ALA A 24 -0.32 -4.19 8.12
N PHE A 25 0.09 -4.79 7.00
CA PHE A 25 0.56 -6.18 6.90
C PHE A 25 -0.42 -7.21 7.50
N ALA A 26 -1.72 -7.03 7.24
CA ALA A 26 -2.78 -7.88 7.76
C ALA A 26 -2.51 -9.37 7.50
N GLY A 27 -2.68 -10.22 8.52
CA GLY A 27 -2.45 -11.66 8.42
C GLY A 27 -0.98 -12.10 8.47
N SER A 28 -0.05 -11.19 8.79
CA SER A 28 1.36 -11.50 9.00
C SER A 28 1.80 -11.28 10.45
N ASP A 29 2.99 -11.76 10.83
CA ASP A 29 3.59 -11.49 12.15
C ASP A 29 3.90 -10.00 12.39
N ARG A 30 3.82 -9.17 11.35
CA ARG A 30 4.03 -7.72 11.40
C ARG A 30 2.73 -6.92 11.41
N GLU A 31 1.59 -7.59 11.58
CA GLU A 31 0.28 -6.94 11.60
C GLU A 31 0.26 -5.79 12.62
N ALA A 32 -0.10 -4.60 12.16
CA ALA A 32 -0.18 -3.41 13.01
C ALA A 32 -1.39 -2.56 12.65
N ARG A 33 -2.28 -2.36 13.62
CA ARG A 33 -3.42 -1.45 13.49
C ARG A 33 -3.00 -0.01 13.79
N GLY A 34 -3.55 0.92 13.03
CA GLY A 34 -3.26 2.34 13.20
C GLY A 34 -4.04 3.22 12.25
N ARG A 35 -3.57 4.45 12.12
CA ARG A 35 -4.18 5.47 11.27
C ARG A 35 -3.17 6.06 10.31
N ILE A 36 -3.57 6.27 9.05
CA ILE A 36 -2.74 7.00 8.10
C ILE A 36 -2.59 8.43 8.58
N VAL A 37 -1.35 8.89 8.74
CA VAL A 37 -1.01 10.26 9.16
C VAL A 37 -0.34 11.08 8.05
N ASP A 38 0.17 10.43 7.00
CA ASP A 38 0.77 11.10 5.86
C ASP A 38 0.66 10.26 4.57
N ASP A 39 0.50 10.94 3.42
CA ASP A 39 0.60 10.39 2.07
C ASP A 39 1.98 10.79 1.53
N PHE A 40 2.94 9.88 1.60
CA PHE A 40 4.28 10.12 1.07
C PHE A 40 4.31 10.11 -0.48
N GLY A 41 3.16 9.90 -1.12
CA GLY A 41 3.00 9.92 -2.56
C GLY A 41 3.57 8.67 -3.22
N GLU A 42 3.66 8.74 -4.55
CA GLU A 42 4.23 7.67 -5.36
C GLU A 42 5.74 7.59 -5.14
N PHE A 43 6.20 6.52 -4.49
CA PHE A 43 7.60 6.20 -4.45
C PHE A 43 7.93 5.44 -5.73
N THR A 44 8.57 6.12 -6.68
CA THR A 44 9.33 5.40 -7.70
C THR A 44 10.62 4.96 -7.01
N PRO A 45 10.88 3.65 -6.81
CA PRO A 45 12.23 3.24 -6.47
C PRO A 45 13.11 3.85 -7.55
N VAL A 46 14.16 4.58 -7.15
CA VAL A 46 15.18 5.03 -8.11
C VAL A 46 15.61 3.78 -8.85
N ALA A 47 15.15 3.67 -10.09
CA ALA A 47 15.56 2.64 -11.00
C ALA A 47 17.05 2.86 -11.20
N THR A 48 17.87 2.14 -10.45
CA THR A 48 19.24 1.90 -10.89
C THR A 48 19.04 1.04 -12.12
N GLU A 49 19.11 1.65 -13.30
CA GLU A 49 18.99 0.95 -14.58
C GLU A 49 19.92 -0.27 -14.53
N TYR A 50 19.32 -1.46 -14.49
CA TYR A 50 19.99 -2.68 -14.88
C TYR A 50 19.19 -3.20 -16.07
N ASP A 51 19.75 -2.95 -17.25
CA ASP A 51 19.39 -3.62 -18.50
C ASP A 51 17.98 -3.35 -19.08
N GLY A 52 17.50 -2.10 -19.01
CA GLY A 52 16.39 -1.62 -19.86
C GLY A 52 14.99 -2.19 -19.55
N GLU A 53 14.83 -2.98 -18.48
CA GLU A 53 13.54 -3.49 -18.03
C GLU A 53 12.93 -2.57 -16.97
N ARG A 54 11.65 -2.20 -17.14
CA ARG A 54 10.94 -1.31 -16.23
C ARG A 54 10.46 -2.11 -15.00
N ILE A 55 11.38 -2.38 -14.08
CA ILE A 55 11.17 -3.16 -12.85
C ILE A 55 10.68 -2.29 -11.68
N ALA A 56 9.49 -1.70 -11.78
CA ALA A 56 8.60 -1.40 -10.65
C ALA A 56 7.45 -0.51 -11.11
N GLU A 57 6.24 -0.87 -10.70
CA GLU A 57 5.11 0.04 -10.73
C GLU A 57 5.27 1.06 -9.59
N PRO A 58 4.87 2.33 -9.78
CA PRO A 58 4.88 3.31 -8.69
C PRO A 58 4.00 2.80 -7.55
N ALA A 59 4.59 2.59 -6.37
CA ALA A 59 3.84 2.24 -5.18
C ALA A 59 3.61 3.51 -4.35
N ARG A 60 2.35 3.88 -4.12
CA ARG A 60 2.04 4.91 -3.13
C ARG A 60 2.42 4.42 -1.74
N ARG A 61 3.17 5.25 -1.01
CA ARG A 61 3.59 4.96 0.35
C ARG A 61 2.84 5.81 1.35
N TRP A 62 2.47 5.16 2.45
CA TRP A 62 1.70 5.76 3.53
C TRP A 62 2.49 5.67 4.81
N ALA A 63 2.40 6.72 5.63
CA ALA A 63 2.83 6.63 7.03
C ALA A 63 1.62 6.31 7.91
N VAL A 64 1.69 5.19 8.61
CA VAL A 64 0.68 4.74 9.56
C VAL A 64 1.21 4.92 10.97
N LEU A 65 0.52 5.72 11.78
CA LEU A 65 0.75 5.80 13.21
C LEU A 65 -0.01 4.65 13.87
N THR A 66 0.73 3.70 14.43
CA THR A 66 0.14 2.55 15.13
C THR A 66 -0.41 2.95 16.48
N GLU A 67 -1.34 2.16 17.02
CA GLU A 67 -1.86 2.34 18.39
C GLU A 67 -0.76 2.25 19.47
N ALA A 68 0.36 1.57 19.16
CA ALA A 68 1.54 1.51 20.02
C ALA A 68 2.41 2.78 19.94
N GLY A 69 2.05 3.76 19.12
CA GLY A 69 2.78 5.01 18.92
C GLY A 69 3.99 4.91 17.97
N ALA A 70 4.12 3.82 17.22
CA ALA A 70 5.18 3.65 16.22
C ALA A 70 4.72 4.13 14.84
N LEU A 71 5.63 4.69 14.05
CA LEU A 71 5.37 5.02 12.64
C LEU A 71 5.81 3.85 11.76
N VAL A 72 4.86 3.33 10.98
CA VAL A 72 5.06 2.25 10.01
C VAL A 72 4.89 2.82 8.60
N PHE A 73 5.81 2.47 7.71
CA PHE A 73 5.72 2.80 6.29
C PHE A 73 5.25 1.56 5.53
N ALA A 74 4.17 1.71 4.78
CA ALA A 74 3.55 0.61 4.04
C ALA A 74 3.07 1.11 2.68
N ASP A 75 3.10 0.21 1.70
CA ASP A 75 2.57 0.49 0.37
C ASP A 75 1.05 0.24 0.38
N SER A 76 0.29 0.79 -0.57
CA SER A 76 -1.17 0.59 -0.62
C SER A 76 -1.60 -0.88 -0.62
N ALA A 77 -0.79 -1.78 -1.18
CA ALA A 77 -1.06 -3.21 -1.21
C ALA A 77 -0.88 -3.91 0.14
N ASP A 78 -0.11 -3.31 1.05
CA ASP A 78 0.13 -3.82 2.41
C ASP A 78 -0.89 -3.27 3.42
N LEU A 79 -1.78 -2.37 3.00
CA LEU A 79 -2.79 -1.75 3.84
C LEU A 79 -4.17 -2.31 3.56
N THR A 80 -4.86 -2.72 4.62
CA THR A 80 -6.29 -3.00 4.59
C THR A 80 -7.01 -1.93 5.38
N ALA A 81 -7.96 -1.23 4.76
CA ALA A 81 -8.77 -0.28 5.51
C ALA A 81 -9.65 -1.02 6.52
N ASP A 82 -9.65 -0.51 7.75
CA ASP A 82 -10.55 -0.95 8.79
C ASP A 82 -11.88 -0.23 8.55
N ALA A 83 -12.74 -0.83 7.73
CA ALA A 83 -14.11 -0.38 7.55
C ALA A 83 -14.88 -0.65 8.86
N GLN A 84 -14.75 0.26 9.81
CA GLN A 84 -15.61 0.31 10.98
C GLN A 84 -16.99 0.79 10.47
N GLU A 85 -17.92 -0.15 10.20
CA GLU A 85 -19.34 0.15 9.93
C GLU A 85 -20.01 0.86 11.12
#